data_AF-A0A1H6I296-F1
#
_entry.id   AF-A0A1H6I296-F1
#
_cell.length_a   1.000
_cell.length_b   1.000
_cell.length_c   1.000
_cell.angle_alpha   90.00
_cell.angle_beta   90.00
_cell.angle_gamma   90.00
#
_symmetry.space_group_name_H-M   'P 1'
#
loop_
_entity.id
_entity.type
_entity.pdbx_description
1 polymer ?
#
loop_
_entity_poly.entity_id
_entity_poly.type
_entity_poly.pdbx_seq_one_letter_code
_entity_poly.pdbx_strand_id
1 'polypeptide(L)'
;MGGPRTDRPRGGRERVDDRRRPRFGSGTVDELPAREACLVSYVRELIEEHAVSDSTFEAARDRYGETGITELTGTIGYYAMLACVLNAVEVVPDADRPQLP
;
A
#
# COMPACT_ATOMS: atom_id res chain seq x y z
N MET A 1 30.23 -28.69 24.79
CA MET A 1 30.20 -27.92 23.52
C MET A 1 29.17 -28.59 22.62
N GLY A 2 28.06 -27.89 22.30
CA GLY A 2 27.00 -28.38 21.40
C GLY A 2 25.70 -28.79 22.09
N GLY A 3 24.88 -27.81 22.52
CA GLY A 3 23.48 -28.07 22.90
C GLY A 3 22.62 -28.42 21.68
N PRO A 4 21.49 -29.14 21.86
CA PRO A 4 20.66 -29.62 20.77
C PRO A 4 20.03 -28.44 20.02
N ARG A 5 20.32 -28.37 18.71
CA ARG A 5 19.64 -27.46 17.78
C ARG A 5 18.21 -27.95 17.63
N THR A 6 17.27 -27.23 18.24
CA THR A 6 15.84 -27.44 18.01
C THR A 6 15.54 -27.08 16.56
N ASP A 7 15.23 -28.10 15.77
CA ASP A 7 14.82 -27.95 14.37
C ASP A 7 13.45 -27.28 14.35
N ARG A 8 13.44 -25.96 14.14
CA ARG A 8 12.20 -25.20 13.95
C ARG A 8 11.61 -25.67 12.63
N PRO A 9 10.36 -26.14 12.58
CA PRO A 9 9.77 -26.57 11.31
C PRO A 9 9.85 -25.40 10.33
N ARG A 10 10.38 -25.67 9.12
CA ARG A 10 10.29 -24.75 7.99
C ARG A 10 8.81 -24.62 7.65
N GLY A 11 8.12 -23.69 8.31
CA GLY A 11 6.76 -23.32 7.97
C GLY A 11 6.72 -23.03 6.48
N GLY A 12 5.91 -23.80 5.74
CA GLY A 12 5.62 -23.47 4.35
C GLY A 12 5.09 -22.04 4.33
N ARG A 13 5.51 -21.26 3.33
CA ARG A 13 5.02 -19.89 3.10
C ARG A 13 3.51 -19.97 2.85
N GLU A 14 2.72 -19.97 3.92
CA GLU A 14 1.28 -19.91 3.85
C GLU A 14 0.97 -18.54 3.25
N ARG A 15 0.32 -18.52 2.08
CA ARG A 15 -0.12 -17.27 1.48
C ARG A 15 -0.91 -16.52 2.55
N VAL A 16 -0.58 -15.26 2.77
CA VAL A 16 -1.37 -14.37 3.61
C VAL A 16 -2.83 -14.51 3.18
N ASP A 17 -3.65 -15.09 4.05
CA ASP A 17 -5.08 -15.33 3.84
C ASP A 17 -5.75 -13.98 3.54
N ASP A 18 -6.39 -13.86 2.36
CA ASP A 18 -7.06 -12.62 1.92
C ASP A 18 -8.14 -12.17 2.91
N ARG A 19 -8.60 -13.04 3.82
CA ARG A 19 -9.53 -12.69 4.90
C ARG A 19 -8.94 -11.77 5.97
N ARG A 20 -7.61 -11.57 5.99
CA ARG A 20 -6.93 -10.68 6.94
C ARG A 20 -6.70 -9.26 6.40
N ARG A 21 -7.21 -8.95 5.20
CA ARG A 21 -7.16 -7.59 4.65
C ARG A 21 -7.89 -6.65 5.62
N PRO A 22 -7.23 -5.59 6.13
CA PRO A 22 -7.93 -4.57 6.89
C PRO A 22 -9.09 -4.05 6.04
N ARG A 23 -10.30 -4.10 6.60
CA ARG A 23 -11.47 -3.44 6.01
C ARG A 23 -11.26 -1.96 6.19
N PHE A 24 -10.62 -1.31 5.21
CA PHE A 24 -10.74 0.14 5.06
C PHE A 24 -12.22 0.48 4.92
N GLY A 25 -12.67 1.58 5.51
CA GLY A 25 -14.08 1.99 5.50
C GLY A 25 -14.70 1.90 4.11
N SER A 26 -15.99 1.56 4.03
CA SER A 26 -16.71 1.29 2.77
C SER A 26 -16.94 2.52 1.88
N GLY A 27 -16.24 3.63 2.14
CA GLY A 27 -16.43 4.89 1.41
C GLY A 27 -15.94 4.77 -0.04
N THR A 28 -16.67 5.39 -0.96
CA THR A 28 -16.28 5.46 -2.37
C THR A 28 -15.34 6.64 -2.60
N VAL A 29 -14.56 6.60 -3.70
CA VAL A 29 -13.68 7.73 -4.06
C VAL A 29 -14.50 9.00 -4.30
N ASP A 30 -15.75 8.85 -4.76
CA ASP A 30 -16.67 9.96 -5.05
C ASP A 30 -17.17 10.68 -3.78
N GLU A 31 -17.07 10.04 -2.61
CA GLU A 31 -17.42 10.64 -1.32
C GLU A 31 -16.29 11.49 -0.72
N LEU A 32 -15.09 11.39 -1.27
CA LEU A 32 -13.94 12.19 -0.83
C LEU A 32 -14.03 13.61 -1.39
N PRO A 33 -13.53 14.62 -0.66
CA PRO A 33 -13.38 15.93 -1.26
C PRO A 33 -12.46 15.85 -2.49
N ALA A 34 -12.69 16.71 -3.47
CA ALA A 34 -12.13 16.57 -4.82
C ALA A 34 -10.59 16.42 -4.85
N ARG A 35 -9.88 17.00 -3.87
CA ARG A 35 -8.43 16.87 -3.73
C ARG A 35 -8.03 15.44 -3.41
N GLU A 36 -8.65 14.88 -2.38
CA GLU A 36 -8.41 13.54 -1.87
C GLU A 36 -8.87 12.50 -2.89
N ALA A 37 -10.02 12.74 -3.55
CA ALA A 37 -10.51 11.88 -4.63
C ALA A 37 -9.49 11.76 -5.77
N CYS A 38 -8.97 12.88 -6.26
CA CYS A 38 -7.94 12.91 -7.31
C CYS A 38 -6.67 12.13 -6.90
N LEU A 39 -6.20 12.34 -5.66
CA LEU A 39 -5.02 11.64 -5.14
C LEU A 39 -5.27 10.13 -5.03
N VAL A 40 -6.41 9.72 -4.47
CA VAL A 40 -6.76 8.31 -4.28
C VAL A 40 -6.95 7.60 -5.62
N SER A 41 -7.59 8.23 -6.61
CA SER A 41 -7.70 7.69 -7.97
C SER A 41 -6.33 7.49 -8.60
N TYR A 42 -5.45 8.49 -8.54
CA TYR A 42 -4.10 8.41 -9.09
C TYR A 42 -3.30 7.24 -8.47
N VAL A 43 -3.35 7.11 -7.13
CA VAL A 43 -2.66 6.03 -6.42
C VAL A 43 -3.24 4.66 -6.81
N ARG A 44 -4.57 4.52 -6.87
CA ARG A 44 -5.22 3.25 -7.20
C ARG A 44 -4.91 2.81 -8.62
N GLU A 45 -5.05 3.70 -9.60
CA GLU A 45 -4.68 3.40 -10.98
C GLU A 45 -3.21 2.94 -11.07
N LEU A 46 -2.28 3.70 -10.47
CA LEU A 46 -0.86 3.37 -10.52
C LEU A 46 -0.52 2.03 -9.86
N ILE A 47 -1.17 1.66 -8.75
CA ILE A 47 -0.85 0.45 -7.99
C ILE A 47 -1.62 -0.79 -8.49
N GLU A 48 -2.90 -0.63 -8.86
CA GLU A 48 -3.77 -1.75 -9.23
C GLU A 48 -3.65 -2.07 -10.72
N GLU A 49 -3.61 -1.04 -11.57
CA GLU A 49 -3.55 -1.18 -13.03
C GLU A 49 -2.13 -1.06 -13.58
N HIS A 50 -1.16 -0.68 -12.74
CA HIS A 50 0.24 -0.40 -13.13
C HIS A 50 0.38 0.66 -14.23
N ALA A 51 -0.64 1.51 -14.39
CA ALA A 51 -0.70 2.59 -15.36
C ALA A 51 -1.62 3.68 -14.82
N VAL A 52 -1.45 4.91 -15.28
CA VAL A 52 -2.35 6.03 -14.97
C VAL A 52 -2.93 6.55 -16.28
N SER A 53 -4.24 6.76 -16.31
CA SER A 53 -4.92 7.36 -17.46
C SER A 53 -4.50 8.81 -17.67
N ASP A 54 -4.50 9.28 -18.93
CA ASP A 54 -4.16 10.67 -19.25
C ASP A 54 -5.03 11.67 -18.46
N SER A 55 -6.33 11.40 -18.34
CA SER A 55 -7.25 12.25 -17.57
C SER A 55 -6.87 12.36 -16.10
N THR A 56 -6.49 11.26 -15.46
CA THR A 56 -6.12 11.23 -14.04
C THR A 56 -4.75 11.87 -13.84
N PHE A 57 -3.81 11.65 -14.76
CA PHE A 57 -2.50 12.28 -14.72
C PHE A 57 -2.59 13.79 -14.90
N GLU A 58 -3.35 14.29 -15.89
CA GLU A 58 -3.53 15.71 -16.11
C GLU A 58 -4.24 16.38 -14.93
N ALA A 59 -5.31 15.77 -14.39
CA ALA A 59 -5.99 16.30 -13.21
C ALA A 59 -5.07 16.40 -11.98
N ALA A 60 -4.21 15.41 -11.76
CA ALA A 60 -3.22 15.43 -10.70
C ALA A 60 -2.14 16.49 -10.97
N ARG A 61 -1.62 16.58 -12.20
CA ARG A 61 -0.61 17.57 -12.61
C ARG A 61 -1.13 18.98 -12.44
N ASP A 62 -2.35 19.28 -12.89
CA ASP A 62 -2.94 20.61 -12.78
C ASP A 62 -3.10 21.04 -11.31
N ARG A 63 -3.28 20.06 -10.43
CA ARG A 63 -3.43 20.30 -9.00
C ARG A 63 -2.12 20.42 -8.23
N TYR A 64 -1.13 19.59 -8.55
CA TYR A 64 0.12 19.45 -7.78
C TYR A 64 1.34 20.04 -8.48
N GLY A 65 1.23 20.38 -9.76
CA GLY A 65 2.34 20.77 -10.63
C GLY A 65 3.26 19.60 -11.00
N GLU A 66 4.19 19.87 -11.92
CA GLU A 66 5.16 18.89 -12.41
C GLU A 66 6.05 18.30 -11.30
N THR A 67 6.54 19.14 -10.38
CA THR A 67 7.33 18.66 -9.24
C THR A 67 6.47 17.85 -8.28
N GLY A 68 5.26 18.32 -7.96
CA GLY A 68 4.40 17.65 -6.99
C GLY A 68 3.93 16.27 -7.45
N ILE A 69 3.60 16.10 -8.74
CA ILE A 69 3.23 14.78 -9.27
C ILE A 69 4.43 13.83 -9.29
N THR A 70 5.64 14.34 -9.55
CA THR A 70 6.89 13.55 -9.49
C THR A 70 7.16 13.07 -8.06
N GLU A 71 7.06 13.96 -7.07
CA GLU A 71 7.23 13.62 -5.64
C GLU A 71 6.15 12.65 -5.15
N LEU A 72 4.89 12.84 -5.58
CA LEU A 72 3.79 11.92 -5.29
C LEU A 72 4.09 10.53 -5.83
N THR A 73 4.48 10.42 -7.10
CA THR A 73 4.80 9.15 -7.76
C THR A 73 5.94 8.43 -7.06
N GLY A 74 7.01 9.15 -6.72
CA GLY A 74 8.15 8.60 -5.99
C GLY A 74 7.75 8.11 -4.59
N THR A 75 6.90 8.85 -3.89
CA THR A 75 6.39 8.48 -2.56
C THR A 75 5.56 7.20 -2.63
N ILE A 76 4.68 7.08 -3.63
CA ILE A 76 3.87 5.88 -3.86
C ILE A 76 4.78 4.66 -4.08
N GLY A 77 5.76 4.78 -4.99
CA GLY A 77 6.70 3.70 -5.29
C GLY A 77 7.53 3.28 -4.08
N TYR A 78 7.98 4.24 -3.27
CA TYR A 78 8.74 3.96 -2.05
C TYR A 78 7.93 3.09 -1.06
N TYR A 79 6.68 3.46 -0.78
CA TYR A 79 5.84 2.67 0.13
C TYR A 79 5.40 1.34 -0.47
N ALA A 80 5.18 1.26 -1.79
CA ALA A 80 4.88 0.01 -2.47
C ALA A 80 6.05 -0.99 -2.35
N MET A 81 7.28 -0.52 -2.58
CA MET A 81 8.49 -1.33 -2.38
C MET A 81 8.64 -1.80 -0.93
N LEU A 82 8.46 -0.90 0.04
CA LEU A 82 8.50 -1.27 1.46
C LEU A 82 7.44 -2.31 1.81
N ALA A 83 6.21 -2.15 1.32
CA ALA A 83 5.14 -3.12 1.53
C ALA A 83 5.51 -4.50 0.96
N CYS A 84 6.11 -4.56 -0.23
CA CYS A 84 6.62 -5.81 -0.81
C CYS A 84 7.64 -6.50 0.11
N VAL A 85 8.59 -5.74 0.67
CA VAL A 85 9.59 -6.29 1.61
C VAL A 85 8.92 -6.81 2.87
N LEU A 86 8.07 -6.02 3.52
CA LEU A 86 7.39 -6.40 4.76
C LEU A 86 6.50 -7.63 4.57
N ASN A 87 5.80 -7.72 3.45
CA ASN A 87 5.00 -8.88 3.07
C ASN A 87 5.88 -10.12 2.86
N ALA A 88 7.05 -9.98 2.21
CA ALA A 88 7.95 -11.09 1.93
C ALA A 88 8.60 -11.68 3.19
N VAL A 89 8.80 -10.87 4.23
CA VAL A 89 9.35 -11.30 5.53
C VAL A 89 8.28 -11.49 6.61
N GLU A 90 6.99 -11.47 6.23
CA GLU A 90 5.85 -11.76 7.10
C GLU A 90 5.80 -10.91 8.39
N VAL A 91 6.15 -9.62 8.27
CA VAL A 91 6.10 -8.69 9.42
C VAL A 91 4.64 -8.42 9.79
N VAL A 92 4.31 -8.68 11.07
CA VAL A 92 2.99 -8.39 11.63
C VAL A 92 3.03 -7.14 12.52
N PRO A 93 1.98 -6.30 12.51
CA PRO A 93 1.89 -5.17 13.43
C PRO A 93 1.78 -5.64 14.89
N ASP A 94 2.29 -4.82 15.83
CA ASP A 94 2.10 -5.06 17.27
C ASP A 94 0.61 -5.07 17.66
N ALA A 95 0.26 -5.93 18.62
CA ALA A 95 -1.12 -6.12 19.06
C ALA A 95 -1.76 -4.84 19.63
N ASP A 96 -0.96 -3.95 20.21
CA ASP A 96 -1.40 -2.71 20.86
C ASP A 96 -1.41 -1.50 19.90
N ARG A 97 -1.25 -1.72 18.59
CA ARG A 97 -1.26 -0.64 17.60
C ARG A 97 -2.64 0.04 17.56
N PRO A 98 -2.71 1.39 17.63
CA PRO A 98 -3.95 2.11 17.39
C PRO A 98 -4.54 1.75 16.02
N GLN A 99 -5.79 1.30 16.00
CA GLN A 99 -6.51 1.08 14.76
C GLN A 99 -7.06 2.41 14.26
N LEU A 100 -6.95 2.63 12.95
CA LEU A 100 -7.65 3.72 12.30
C LEU A 100 -9.16 3.46 12.42
N PRO A 101 -9.98 4.49 12.70
CA PRO A 101 -11.43 4.36 12.85
C PRO A 101 -12.13 3.83 11.59
#